data_AF-A0A441USU6-F1
#
_entry.id   AF-A0A441USU6-F1
#
_cell.length_a   1.000
_cell.length_b   1.000
_cell.length_c   1.000
_cell.angle_alpha   90.00
_cell.angle_beta   90.00
_cell.angle_gamma   90.00
#
_symmetry.space_group_name_H-M   'P 1'
#
loop_
_entity.id
_entity.type
_entity.pdbx_description
1 polymer ?
#
loop_
_entity_poly.entity_id
_entity_poly.type
_entity_poly.pdbx_seq_one_letter_code
_entity_poly.pdbx_strand_id
1 'polypeptide(L)' 'MLAMMGHRQIADLAEKVRFLSDPAAYGRGTTHVEARETHMSWVFLTDELVYKLKKPVRHAFLDFSTIRKRHLY' A
#
# COMPACT_ATOMS: atom_id res chain seq x y z
N MET A 1 19.42 -22.48 -22.30
CA MET A 1 19.05 -22.46 -20.86
C MET A 1 19.75 -21.28 -20.21
N LEU A 2 19.07 -20.13 -20.12
CA LEU A 2 19.50 -18.98 -19.32
C LEU A 2 18.24 -18.36 -18.70
N ALA A 3 18.18 -18.32 -17.38
CA ALA A 3 17.04 -17.83 -16.61
C ALA A 3 16.82 -16.33 -16.88
N MET A 4 15.70 -15.98 -17.52
CA MET A 4 15.21 -14.61 -17.56
C MET A 4 14.63 -14.28 -16.18
N MET A 5 15.52 -13.80 -15.30
CA MET A 5 15.20 -13.17 -14.03
C MET A 5 13.92 -12.34 -14.19
N GLY A 6 12.85 -12.77 -13.54
CA GLY A 6 11.57 -12.07 -13.58
C GLY A 6 11.77 -10.62 -13.15
N HIS A 7 11.62 -9.69 -14.09
CA HIS A 7 11.52 -8.28 -13.76
C HIS A 7 10.33 -8.14 -12.80
N ARG A 8 10.61 -7.95 -11.51
CA ARG A 8 9.59 -7.64 -10.52
C ARG A 8 9.02 -6.28 -10.90
N GLN A 9 7.93 -6.26 -11.67
CA GLN A 9 7.24 -5.04 -12.03
C GLN A 9 6.79 -4.36 -10.73
N ILE A 10 7.35 -3.18 -10.46
CA ILE A 10 6.98 -2.42 -9.26
C ILE A 10 5.62 -1.81 -9.54
N ALA A 11 4.58 -2.38 -8.93
CA ALA A 11 3.25 -1.81 -9.02
C ALA A 11 3.28 -0.35 -8.52
N ASP A 12 2.66 0.56 -9.27
CA ASP A 12 2.59 1.96 -8.87
C ASP A 12 1.64 2.16 -7.67
N LEU A 13 1.50 3.39 -7.18
CA LEU A 13 0.63 3.66 -6.03
C LEU A 13 -0.86 3.40 -6.35
N ALA A 14 -1.31 3.76 -7.54
CA ALA A 14 -2.72 3.60 -7.94
C ALA A 14 -3.08 2.12 -8.08
N GLU A 15 -2.18 1.31 -8.63
CA GLU A 15 -2.36 -0.14 -8.73
C GLU A 15 -2.46 -0.81 -7.35
N LYS A 16 -1.61 -0.37 -6.39
CA LYS A 16 -1.68 -0.84 -5.01
C LYS A 16 -2.99 -0.43 -4.33
N VAL A 17 -3.43 0.81 -4.52
CA VAL A 17 -4.70 1.28 -3.95
C VAL A 17 -5.87 0.49 -4.54
N ARG A 18 -5.92 0.31 -5.85
CA ARG A 18 -6.95 -0.51 -6.51
C ARG A 18 -6.98 -1.93 -5.95
N PHE A 19 -5.82 -2.58 -5.83
CA PHE A 19 -5.72 -3.92 -5.25
C PHE A 19 -6.22 -3.96 -3.80
N LEU A 20 -5.77 -3.02 -2.96
CA LEU A 20 -6.14 -2.98 -1.54
C LEU A 20 -7.57 -2.47 -1.32
N SER A 21 -8.25 -1.93 -2.31
CA SER A 21 -9.68 -1.58 -2.24
C SER A 21 -10.60 -2.78 -2.50
N ASP A 22 -10.07 -3.93 -2.92
CA ASP A 22 -10.85 -5.16 -3.15
C ASP A 22 -10.97 -5.97 -1.85
N PRO A 23 -12.18 -6.31 -1.37
CA PRO A 23 -12.37 -7.23 -0.24
C PRO A 23 -11.58 -8.54 -0.38
N ALA A 24 -11.40 -9.07 -1.60
CA ALA A 24 -10.66 -10.31 -1.86
C ALA A 24 -9.15 -10.20 -1.57
N ALA A 25 -8.61 -8.99 -1.39
CA ALA A 25 -7.22 -8.79 -0.97
C ALA A 25 -6.99 -9.11 0.52
N TYR A 26 -8.05 -9.39 1.27
CA TYR A 26 -8.03 -9.62 2.71
C TYR A 26 -8.46 -11.05 3.08
N GLY A 27 -8.31 -11.41 4.36
CA GLY A 27 -8.67 -12.73 4.87
C GLY A 27 -10.19 -13.02 4.82
N ARG A 28 -10.57 -14.25 5.18
CA ARG A 28 -12.00 -14.63 5.25
C ARG A 28 -12.73 -13.71 6.22
N GLY A 29 -13.86 -13.17 5.78
CA GLY A 29 -14.73 -12.31 6.59
C GLY A 29 -14.81 -10.85 6.11
N THR A 30 -13.84 -10.38 5.31
CA THR A 30 -13.93 -9.05 4.71
C THR A 30 -14.92 -9.06 3.56
N THR A 31 -16.01 -8.30 3.70
CA THR A 31 -17.06 -8.16 2.67
C THR A 31 -17.08 -6.77 2.07
N HIS A 32 -16.56 -5.78 2.81
CA HIS A 32 -16.52 -4.40 2.40
C HIS A 32 -15.15 -3.78 2.68
N VAL A 33 -14.72 -2.88 1.79
CA VAL A 33 -13.53 -2.07 1.98
C VAL A 33 -13.84 -0.63 1.61
N GLU A 34 -13.70 0.26 2.58
CA GLU A 34 -13.76 1.70 2.34
C GLU A 34 -12.34 2.26 2.28
N ALA A 35 -11.94 2.77 1.12
CA ALA A 35 -10.63 3.39 0.93
C ALA A 35 -10.70 4.90 1.18
N ARG A 36 -9.89 5.39 2.12
CA ARG A 36 -9.76 6.82 2.46
C ARG A 36 -8.34 7.30 2.24
N GLU A 37 -8.21 8.35 1.45
CA GLU A 37 -6.93 9.04 1.29
C GLU A 37 -6.73 10.07 2.40
N THR A 38 -5.52 10.09 2.96
CA THR A 38 -5.02 11.15 3.83
C THR A 38 -3.83 11.83 3.15
N HIS A 39 -3.25 12.86 3.78
CA HIS A 39 -2.06 13.53 3.22
C HIS A 39 -0.90 12.55 2.93
N MET A 40 -0.59 11.65 3.87
CA MET A 40 0.62 10.79 3.79
C MET A 40 0.32 9.30 3.59
N SER A 41 -0.95 8.89 3.59
CA SER A 41 -1.31 7.47 3.58
C SER A 41 -2.67 7.23 2.92
N TRP A 42 -2.88 5.98 2.51
CA TRP A 42 -4.21 5.43 2.31
C TRP A 42 -4.59 4.58 3.52
N VAL A 43 -5.87 4.62 3.90
CA VAL A 43 -6.48 3.84 4.96
C VAL A 43 -7.59 3.00 4.33
N PHE A 44 -7.59 1.70 4.60
CA PHE A 44 -8.57 0.75 4.10
C PHE A 44 -9.33 0.21 5.31
N LEU A 45 -10.58 0.64 5.44
CA LEU A 45 -11.47 0.23 6.53
C LEU A 45 -12.19 -1.04 6.08
N THR A 46 -11.90 -2.15 6.74
CA THR A 46 -12.61 -3.43 6.54
C THR A 46 -13.62 -3.63 7.66
N ASP A 47 -14.36 -4.74 7.63
CA ASP A 47 -15.38 -5.09 8.61
C ASP A 47 -14.83 -5.10 10.06
N GLU A 48 -13.61 -5.62 10.29
CA GLU A 48 -13.03 -5.77 11.63
C GLU A 48 -11.68 -5.05 11.82
N LEU A 49 -10.94 -4.86 10.73
CA LEU A 49 -9.56 -4.35 10.77
C LEU A 49 -9.38 -3.11 9.92
N VAL A 50 -8.36 -2.33 10.26
CA VAL A 50 -7.94 -1.17 9.48
C VAL A 50 -6.52 -1.37 8.99
N TYR A 51 -6.33 -1.29 7.68
CA TYR A 51 -5.01 -1.39 7.05
C TYR A 51 -4.55 -0.03 6.57
N LYS A 52 -3.26 0.26 6.71
CA LYS A 52 -2.66 1.54 6.34
C LYS A 52 -1.51 1.36 5.37
N LEU A 53 -1.56 2.06 4.24
CA LEU A 53 -0.47 2.15 3.27
C LEU A 53 0.19 3.53 3.33
N LYS A 54 1.44 3.60 3.84
CA LYS A 54 2.27 4.82 3.77
C LYS A 54 2.60 5.14 2.30
N LYS A 55 2.28 6.35 1.83
CA LYS A 55 2.63 6.83 0.48
C LYS A 55 4.16 7.01 0.35
N PRO A 56 4.75 6.84 -0.84
CA PRO A 56 6.15 7.11 -1.09
C PRO A 56 6.41 8.62 -1.25
N VAL A 57 6.08 9.41 -0.23
CA VAL A 57 6.21 10.88 -0.25
C VAL A 57 7.56 11.34 0.29
N ARG A 58 8.03 12.49 -0.20
CA ARG A 58 9.18 13.22 0.36
C ARG A 58 8.80 14.69 0.50
N HIS A 59 8.79 15.17 1.73
CA HIS A 59 8.59 16.57 2.11
C HIS A 59 9.87 17.13 2.72
N ALA A 60 9.91 18.44 2.99
CA ALA A 60 11.11 19.13 3.50
C ALA A 60 11.65 18.53 4.81
N PHE A 61 10.79 17.98 5.66
CA PHE A 61 11.12 17.45 7.00
C PHE A 61 10.79 15.95 7.17
N LEU A 62 10.34 15.28 6.11
CA LEU A 62 9.88 13.89 6.18
C LEU A 62 10.15 13.16 4.87
N ASP A 63 10.79 11.99 4.95
CA ASP A 63 11.10 11.20 3.75
C ASP A 63 10.65 9.74 3.90
N PHE A 64 9.57 9.37 3.21
CA PHE A 64 9.03 8.01 3.13
C PHE A 64 9.28 7.35 1.76
N SER A 65 10.20 7.90 0.96
CA SER A 65 10.53 7.42 -0.39
C SER A 65 11.09 5.99 -0.44
N THR A 66 11.64 5.49 0.68
CA THR A 66 12.19 4.12 0.79
C THR A 66 11.70 3.44 2.07
N ILE A 67 11.65 2.11 2.08
CA ILE A 67 11.23 1.33 3.26
C ILE A 67 12.10 1.66 4.47
N ARG A 68 13.44 1.71 4.29
CA ARG A 68 14.38 2.04 5.38
C ARG A 68 14.05 3.38 6.03
N LYS A 69 13.73 4.42 5.25
CA LYS A 69 13.43 5.74 5.80
C LYS A 69 12.07 5.80 6.52
N ARG A 70 11.14 4.88 6.23
CA ARG A 70 9.83 4.79 6.89
C ARG A 70 9.87 4.27 8.32
N HIS A 71 10.97 3.65 8.74
CA HIS A 71 11.16 3.09 10.09
C HIS A 71 11.83 4.08 11.05
N LEU A 72 12.24 5.26 10.56
CA LEU A 72 12.91 6.29 11.37
C LEU A 72 11.90 7.20 12.10
N TYR A 73 10.60 6.96 11.94
CA TYR A 73 9.46 7.68 12.51
C TYR A 73 8.30 6.72 12.77
#